data_AF-K1U9M8-F1
#
_entry.id   AF-K1U9M8-F1
#
_cell.length_a   1.000
_cell.length_b   1.000
_cell.length_c   1.000
_cell.angle_alpha   90.00
_cell.angle_beta   90.00
_cell.angle_gamma   90.00
#
_symmetry.space_group_name_H-M   'P 1'
#
loop_
_entity.id
_entity.type
_entity.pdbx_description
1 polymer ?
#
loop_
_entity_poly.entity_id
_entity_poly.type
_entity_poly.pdbx_seq_one_letter_code
_entity_poly.pdbx_strand_id
1 'polypeptide(L)'
;HFLPDIVGIRIEQGRVIIAPHPMGDLTWAKGSTQLSNGKQVAVAWKKLADDKIEVTVDTDKDVEYEIKIDYDETEHDDGTYRGKHVFVGKCAK
;
A
#
# COMPACT_ATOMS: atom_id res chain seq x y z
N HIS A 1 9.33 0.24 -17.40
CA HIS A 1 9.31 0.72 -16.00
C HIS A 1 8.13 0.02 -15.34
N PHE A 2 8.35 -1.05 -14.56
CA PHE A 2 7.30 -2.03 -14.19
C PHE A 2 7.11 -2.25 -12.68
N LEU A 3 7.94 -1.65 -11.83
CA LEU A 3 8.00 -1.98 -10.39
C LEU A 3 7.09 -1.16 -9.47
N PRO A 4 6.83 0.15 -9.70
CA PRO A 4 5.93 0.93 -8.83
C PRO A 4 4.47 0.45 -8.88
N ASP A 5 4.00 0.05 -10.07
CA ASP A 5 2.60 -0.29 -10.29
C ASP A 5 2.19 -1.62 -9.64
N ILE A 6 3.09 -2.61 -9.56
CA ILE A 6 2.78 -3.92 -8.96
C ILE A 6 2.64 -3.80 -7.45
N VAL A 7 3.53 -3.05 -6.79
CA VAL A 7 3.45 -2.81 -5.34
C VAL A 7 2.32 -1.82 -5.04
N GLY A 8 2.04 -0.90 -5.97
CA GLY A 8 0.92 0.02 -5.87
C GLY A 8 1.25 1.36 -5.21
N ILE A 9 2.52 1.74 -5.11
CA ILE A 9 2.91 2.98 -4.43
C ILE A 9 2.86 4.15 -5.41
N ARG A 10 2.02 5.15 -5.14
CA ARG A 10 1.94 6.40 -5.90
C ARG A 10 2.10 7.61 -4.96
N ILE A 11 2.72 8.67 -5.44
CA ILE A 11 2.86 9.93 -4.70
C ILE A 11 2.08 11.01 -5.45
N GLU A 12 1.05 11.56 -4.83
CA GLU A 12 0.17 12.56 -5.43
C GLU A 12 -0.02 13.74 -4.48
N GLN A 13 0.34 14.95 -4.93
CA GLN A 13 0.13 16.20 -4.17
C GLN A 13 0.64 16.16 -2.71
N GLY A 14 1.75 15.45 -2.45
CA GLY A 14 2.32 15.30 -1.10
C GLY A 14 1.70 14.19 -0.25
N ARG A 15 0.80 13.38 -0.83
CA ARG A 15 0.19 12.19 -0.20
C ARG A 15 0.75 10.93 -0.82
N VAL A 16 0.80 9.84 -0.05
CA VAL A 16 1.29 8.53 -0.50
C VAL A 16 0.11 7.58 -0.63
N ILE A 17 -0.30 7.30 -1.86
CA ILE A 17 -1.37 6.35 -2.17
C ILE A 17 -0.78 4.95 -2.29
N ILE A 18 -1.45 3.97 -1.68
CA ILE A 18 -1.03 2.57 -1.66
C ILE A 18 -2.17 1.71 -2.22
N ALA A 19 -2.08 1.40 -3.51
CA ALA A 19 -3.06 0.63 -4.27
C ALA A 19 -2.42 -0.62 -4.88
N PRO A 20 -2.21 -1.70 -4.10
CA PRO A 20 -1.66 -2.97 -4.59
C PRO A 20 -2.35 -3.44 -5.87
N HIS A 21 -1.58 -3.89 -6.87
CA HIS A 21 -2.14 -4.41 -8.12
C HIS A 21 -1.57 -5.78 -8.46
N PRO A 22 -2.10 -6.87 -7.86
CA PRO A 22 -1.60 -8.22 -8.08
C PRO A 22 -1.88 -8.70 -9.52
N MET A 23 -0.88 -8.60 -10.40
CA MET A 23 -1.01 -9.07 -11.79
C MET A 23 -0.67 -10.55 -11.92
N GLY A 24 -1.51 -11.29 -12.66
CA GLY A 24 -1.32 -12.71 -12.93
C GLY A 24 -1.24 -13.56 -11.66
N ASP A 25 -0.27 -14.48 -11.64
CA ASP A 25 -0.07 -15.45 -10.55
C ASP A 25 0.71 -14.89 -9.35
N LEU A 26 0.99 -13.57 -9.32
CA LEU A 26 1.65 -12.96 -8.18
C LEU A 26 0.80 -13.12 -6.91
N THR A 27 1.37 -13.78 -5.91
CA THR A 27 0.77 -13.99 -4.58
C THR A 27 1.28 -13.00 -3.54
N TRP A 28 2.34 -12.27 -3.85
CA TRP A 28 2.88 -11.23 -2.98
C TRP A 28 3.73 -10.24 -3.79
N ALA A 29 3.90 -9.03 -3.26
CA ALA A 29 4.94 -8.11 -3.69
C ALA A 29 5.40 -7.22 -2.53
N LYS A 30 6.60 -6.67 -2.65
CA LYS A 30 7.15 -5.69 -1.71
C LYS A 30 7.93 -4.64 -2.47
N GLY A 31 7.83 -3.39 -2.03
CA GLY A 31 8.60 -2.28 -2.55
C GLY A 31 8.69 -1.13 -1.57
N SER A 32 9.47 -0.14 -1.92
CA SER A 32 9.58 1.08 -1.13
C SER A 32 9.88 2.25 -2.04
N THR A 33 9.48 3.45 -1.62
CA THR A 33 9.87 4.70 -2.24
C THR A 33 10.43 5.66 -1.20
N GLN A 34 11.30 6.56 -1.65
CA GLN A 34 11.66 7.75 -0.87
C GLN A 34 10.71 8.89 -1.21
N LEU A 35 10.35 9.66 -0.20
CA LEU A 35 9.63 10.91 -0.32
C LEU A 35 10.61 12.06 -0.57
N SER A 36 10.10 13.19 -1.05
CA SER A 36 10.92 14.39 -1.31
C SER A 36 11.61 14.94 -0.07
N ASN A 37 11.09 14.65 1.13
CA ASN A 37 11.69 15.01 2.41
C ASN A 37 12.75 14.01 2.91
N GLY A 38 13.14 13.04 2.08
CA GLY A 38 14.16 12.03 2.39
C GLY A 38 13.67 10.83 3.22
N LYS A 39 12.42 10.85 3.69
CA LYS A 39 11.82 9.74 4.47
C LYS A 39 11.42 8.58 3.55
N GLN A 40 11.33 7.38 4.10
CA GLN A 40 10.98 6.18 3.35
C GLN A 40 9.57 5.70 3.67
N VAL A 41 8.88 5.18 2.64
CA VAL A 41 7.66 4.39 2.78
C VAL A 41 7.91 3.03 2.12
N ALA A 42 7.75 1.97 2.90
CA ALA A 42 7.81 0.59 2.43
C ALA A 42 6.42 -0.04 2.49
N VAL A 43 6.07 -0.76 1.44
CA VAL A 43 4.80 -1.49 1.33
C VAL A 43 5.10 -2.93 0.98
N ALA A 44 4.42 -3.84 1.64
CA ALA A 44 4.35 -5.23 1.23
C ALA A 44 2.88 -5.65 1.18
N TRP A 45 2.52 -6.48 0.21
CA TRP A 45 1.21 -7.11 0.19
C TRP A 45 1.34 -8.60 -0.12
N LYS A 46 0.38 -9.39 0.37
CA LYS A 46 0.24 -10.81 0.04
C LYS A 46 -1.22 -11.17 -0.10
N LYS A 47 -1.55 -11.99 -1.11
CA LYS A 47 -2.85 -12.63 -1.23
C LYS A 47 -3.04 -13.59 -0.06
N LEU A 48 -4.22 -13.53 0.52
CA LEU A 48 -4.73 -14.47 1.49
C LEU A 48 -5.78 -15.36 0.81
N ALA A 49 -6.33 -16.32 1.56
CA ALA A 49 -7.50 -17.09 1.10
C ALA A 49 -8.74 -16.18 0.92
N ASP A 50 -9.77 -16.69 0.25
CA ASP A 50 -11.07 -16.02 0.05
C ASP A 50 -10.99 -14.66 -0.66
N ASP A 51 -10.09 -14.57 -1.64
CA ASP A 51 -9.82 -13.34 -2.40
C ASP A 51 -9.45 -12.15 -1.51
N LYS A 52 -8.82 -12.39 -0.35
CA LYS A 52 -8.34 -11.32 0.54
C LYS A 52 -6.90 -10.95 0.23
N ILE A 53 -6.51 -9.76 0.66
CA ILE A 53 -5.13 -9.28 0.61
C ILE A 53 -4.76 -8.66 1.95
N GLU A 54 -3.58 -9.02 2.46
CA GLU A 54 -2.95 -8.33 3.59
C GLU A 54 -1.94 -7.33 3.03
N VAL A 55 -2.04 -6.08 3.48
CA VAL A 55 -1.13 -4.99 3.12
C VAL A 55 -0.44 -4.51 4.39
N THR A 56 0.89 -4.57 4.39
CA THR A 56 1.74 -4.00 5.43
C THR A 56 2.37 -2.72 4.92
N VAL A 57 2.23 -1.63 5.67
CA VAL A 57 2.85 -0.35 5.39
C VAL A 57 3.81 -0.03 6.52
N ASP A 58 5.05 0.28 6.21
CA ASP A 58 6.10 0.64 7.17
C ASP A 58 6.69 1.99 6.78
N THR A 59 6.71 2.89 7.75
CA THR A 59 7.07 4.30 7.56
C THR A 59 7.91 4.82 8.71
N ASP A 60 8.75 5.81 8.41
CA ASP A 60 9.43 6.54 9.47
C ASP A 60 8.39 7.19 10.40
N LYS A 61 8.71 7.29 11.70
CA LYS A 61 7.78 7.67 12.78
C LYS A 61 7.11 9.04 12.62
N ASP A 62 7.59 9.85 11.70
CA ASP A 62 7.15 11.22 11.46
C ASP A 62 6.67 11.45 10.01
N VAL A 63 6.33 10.39 9.26
CA VAL A 63 5.71 10.54 7.93
C VAL A 63 4.20 10.68 8.12
N GLU A 64 3.62 11.76 7.58
CA GLU A 64 2.17 11.84 7.36
C GLU A 64 1.88 11.29 5.97
N TYR A 65 0.94 10.35 5.88
CA TYR A 65 0.51 9.75 4.62
C TYR A 65 -0.95 9.31 4.73
N GLU A 66 -1.63 9.28 3.59
CA GLU A 66 -3.03 8.88 3.46
C GLU A 66 -3.08 7.60 2.64
N ILE A 67 -3.45 6.49 3.28
CA ILE A 67 -3.51 5.21 2.61
C ILE A 67 -4.86 5.08 1.91
N LYS A 68 -4.87 5.24 0.59
CA LYS A 68 -6.04 4.85 -0.22
C LYS A 68 -5.88 3.42 -0.70
N ILE A 69 -6.49 2.50 0.03
CA ILE A 69 -6.66 1.11 -0.38
C ILE A 69 -7.84 1.09 -1.34
N ASP A 70 -7.57 1.30 -2.64
CA ASP A 70 -8.59 1.26 -3.69
C ASP A 70 -8.97 -0.21 -3.95
N TYR A 71 -9.88 -0.73 -3.14
CA TYR A 71 -10.47 -2.05 -3.29
C TYR A 71 -11.96 -1.97 -3.03
N ASP A 72 -12.74 -2.50 -3.96
CA ASP A 72 -14.20 -2.50 -4.00
C ASP A 72 -14.85 -2.56 -2.60
N GLU A 73 -15.44 -1.44 -2.22
CA GLU A 73 -16.49 -1.25 -1.22
C GLU A 73 -16.22 -1.58 0.27
N THR A 74 -15.01 -1.92 0.73
CA THR A 74 -14.83 -2.18 2.17
C THR A 74 -13.57 -1.60 2.79
N GLU A 75 -13.81 -0.51 3.54
CA GLU A 75 -12.95 0.23 4.48
C GLU A 75 -11.91 1.19 3.86
N HIS A 76 -12.38 2.41 3.59
CA HIS A 76 -11.53 3.60 3.57
C HIS A 76 -11.04 3.88 5.00
N ASP A 77 -9.84 3.43 5.34
CA ASP A 77 -9.16 3.88 6.55
C ASP A 77 -8.36 5.14 6.20
N ASP A 78 -9.09 6.25 6.10
CA ASP A 78 -8.53 7.59 5.90
C ASP A 78 -7.98 8.10 7.25
N GLY A 79 -6.71 7.80 7.53
CA GLY A 79 -6.06 8.16 8.79
C GLY A 79 -4.64 8.69 8.61
N THR A 80 -4.14 9.38 9.63
CA THR A 80 -2.71 9.71 9.75
C THR A 80 -2.01 8.58 10.51
N TYR A 81 -1.25 7.76 9.79
CA TYR A 81 -0.55 6.61 10.36
C TYR A 81 0.91 6.93 10.66
N ARG A 82 1.45 6.34 11.72
CA ARG A 82 2.87 6.44 12.09
C ARG A 82 3.44 5.07 12.38
N GLY A 83 4.58 4.73 11.77
CA GLY A 83 5.22 3.42 11.97
C GLY A 83 4.61 2.32 11.10
N LYS A 84 4.60 1.09 11.63
CA LYS A 84 4.16 -0.10 10.91
C LYS A 84 2.66 -0.37 11.14
N HIS A 85 1.92 -0.51 10.05
CA HIS A 85 0.49 -0.81 10.03
C HIS A 85 0.19 -2.01 9.15
N VAL A 86 -0.88 -2.74 9.47
CA VAL A 86 -1.33 -3.91 8.72
C VAL A 86 -2.82 -3.77 8.45
N PHE A 87 -3.18 -3.86 7.17
CA PHE A 87 -4.54 -3.76 6.67
C PHE A 87 -4.91 -5.07 6.00
N VAL A 88 -6.18 -5.49 6.12
CA VAL A 88 -6.68 -6.70 5.47
C VAL A 88 -7.99 -6.35 4.76
N GLY A 89 -7.99 -6.45 3.44
CA GLY A 89 -9.14 -6.14 2.59
C GLY A 89 -9.46 -7.26 1.60
N LYS A 90 -10.52 -7.10 0.81
CA LYS A 90 -10.82 -7.98 -0.32
C LYS A 90 -10.18 -7.46 -1.60
N CYS A 91 -9.71 -8.36 -2.45
CA CYS A 91 -9.25 -8.04 -3.79
C CYS A 91 -10.47 -7.82 -4.71
N ALA A 92 -10.48 -6.74 -5.48
CA ALA A 92 -11.47 -6.51 -6.51
C ALA A 92 -11.27 -7.56 -7.62
N LYS A 93 -12.37 -8.03 -8.20
CA LYS A 93 -12.37 -9.02 -9.28
C LYS A 93 -11.94 -8.44 -10.61
#